data_AF-A0A0K0X903-F1
#
_entry.id   AF-A0A0K0X903-F1
#
_cell.length_a   1.000
_cell.length_b   1.000
_cell.length_c   1.000
_cell.angle_alpha   90.00
_cell.angle_beta   90.00
_cell.angle_gamma   90.00
#
_symmetry.space_group_name_H-M   'P 1'
#
loop_
_entity.id
_entity.type
_entity.pdbx_description
1 polymer ?
#
loop_
_entity_poly.entity_id
_entity_poly.type
_entity_poly.pdbx_seq_one_letter_code
_entity_poly.pdbx_strand_id
1 'polypeptide(L)'
;MKRLVVAGFLLLAVVELAALAVPDRAVIGWATGGALAVLLIAVRWALRDDPPTDERSTAAQDAAELLARWQSETEILISRADSTRSQWDRHLRPRLAREFAAATGQRLVGDRSAFGAAGRMLFGDRLWQWVDPNNVTSAHDDEPGPGRAVLGEILQRLEQL
;
A
#
# COMPACT_ATOMS: atom_id res chain seq x y z
N MET A 1 19.09 -15.28 24.71
CA MET A 1 18.95 -14.24 25.76
C MET A 1 19.74 -14.55 27.04
N LYS A 2 19.38 -15.54 27.89
CA LYS A 2 20.06 -15.77 29.19
C LYS A 2 21.55 -16.07 29.11
N ARG A 3 22.01 -16.83 28.11
CA ARG A 3 23.44 -17.21 27.96
C ARG A 3 24.35 -16.03 27.59
N LEU A 4 23.86 -15.09 26.80
CA LEU A 4 24.60 -13.87 26.43
C LEU A 4 24.68 -12.89 27.59
N VAL A 5 23.58 -12.73 28.33
CA VAL A 5 23.56 -11.89 29.55
C VAL A 5 24.50 -12.45 30.61
N VAL A 6 24.48 -13.77 30.82
CA VAL A 6 25.40 -14.44 31.76
C VAL A 6 26.85 -14.32 31.29
N ALA A 7 27.14 -14.54 30.01
CA ALA A 7 28.50 -14.40 29.48
C ALA A 7 29.03 -12.96 29.58
N GLY A 8 28.19 -11.96 29.28
CA GLY A 8 28.53 -10.55 29.43
C GLY A 8 28.79 -10.14 30.88
N PHE A 9 27.94 -10.61 31.80
CA PHE A 9 28.11 -10.35 33.23
C PHE A 9 29.37 -11.00 33.81
N LEU A 10 29.67 -12.23 33.39
CA LEU A 10 30.85 -12.98 33.83
C LEU A 10 32.14 -12.32 33.32
N LEU A 11 32.12 -11.80 32.09
CA LEU A 11 33.25 -11.07 31.52
C LEU A 11 33.47 -9.72 32.22
N LEU A 12 32.40 -8.98 32.54
CA LEU A 12 32.47 -7.74 33.30
C LEU A 12 33.07 -7.96 34.70
N ALA A 13 32.64 -9.02 35.39
CA ALA A 13 33.16 -9.39 36.71
C ALA A 13 34.65 -9.73 36.70
N VAL A 14 35.15 -10.38 35.64
CA VAL A 14 36.57 -10.71 35.48
C VAL A 14 37.41 -9.45 35.22
N VAL A 15 36.89 -8.48 34.46
CA VAL A 15 37.56 -7.19 34.21
C VAL A 15 37.64 -6.35 35.48
N GLU A 16 36.56 -6.28 36.27
CA GLU A 16 36.52 -5.56 37.55
C GLU A 16 37.52 -6.13 38.56
N LEU A 17 37.59 -7.46 38.68
CA LEU A 17 38.53 -8.18 39.53
C LEU A 17 39.98 -7.98 39.12
N ALA A 18 40.26 -7.93 37.81
CA ALA A 18 41.60 -7.68 37.29
C ALA A 18 42.05 -6.23 37.54
N ALA A 19 41.14 -5.26 37.48
CA ALA A 19 41.43 -3.85 37.76
C ALA A 19 41.76 -3.59 39.24
N LEU A 20 41.11 -4.31 40.16
CA LEU A 20 41.38 -4.22 41.60
C LEU A 20 42.71 -4.85 42.02
N ALA A 21 43.26 -5.76 41.21
CA ALA A 21 44.47 -6.51 41.56
C ALA A 21 45.79 -5.85 41.13
N VAL A 22 45.76 -4.73 40.39
CA VAL A 22 46.97 -4.18 39.76
C VAL A 22 47.31 -2.78 40.28
N PRO A 23 48.45 -2.60 41.00
CA PRO A 23 48.85 -1.30 41.57
C PRO A 23 49.55 -0.36 40.57
N ASP A 24 49.85 -0.85 39.36
CA ASP A 24 50.83 -0.24 38.48
C ASP A 24 50.20 0.56 37.32
N ARG A 25 50.64 1.80 37.15
CA ARG A 25 49.94 2.85 36.38
C ARG A 25 49.98 2.61 34.87
N ALA A 26 50.97 1.83 34.42
CA ALA A 26 51.14 1.42 33.02
C ALA A 26 50.07 0.41 32.57
N VAL A 27 49.49 -0.34 33.51
CA VAL A 27 48.51 -1.39 33.22
C VAL A 27 47.10 -0.82 33.06
N ILE A 28 46.87 0.40 33.59
CA ILE A 28 45.62 1.14 33.46
C ILE A 28 45.29 1.43 31.98
N GLY A 29 46.30 1.78 31.17
CA GLY A 29 46.11 2.05 29.74
C GLY A 29 45.65 0.81 28.96
N TRP A 30 46.28 -0.34 29.22
CA TRP A 30 45.90 -1.62 28.61
C TRP A 30 44.55 -2.12 29.10
N ALA A 31 44.23 -1.94 30.38
CA ALA A 31 42.92 -2.27 30.95
C ALA A 31 41.80 -1.44 30.31
N THR A 32 42.02 -0.14 30.13
CA THR A 32 41.05 0.76 29.50
C THR A 32 40.85 0.41 28.02
N GLY A 33 41.94 0.12 27.30
CA GLY A 33 41.90 -0.33 25.91
C GLY A 33 41.17 -1.67 25.74
N GLY A 34 41.41 -2.61 26.65
CA GLY A 34 40.70 -3.90 26.70
C GLY A 34 39.20 -3.72 26.93
N ALA A 35 38.81 -2.90 27.89
CA ALA A 35 37.40 -2.59 28.17
C ALA A 35 36.70 -1.95 26.97
N LEU A 36 37.37 -1.02 26.27
CA LEU A 36 36.83 -0.37 25.08
C LEU A 36 36.67 -1.35 23.92
N ALA A 37 37.65 -2.22 23.68
CA ALA A 37 37.57 -3.24 22.62
C ALA A 37 36.42 -4.22 22.87
N VAL A 38 36.24 -4.65 24.12
CA VAL A 38 35.11 -5.52 24.52
C VAL A 38 33.77 -4.82 24.32
N LEU A 39 33.64 -3.56 24.73
CA LEU A 39 32.42 -2.77 24.51
C LEU A 39 32.10 -2.65 23.01
N LEU A 40 33.10 -2.35 22.18
CA LEU A 40 32.94 -2.25 20.73
C LEU A 40 32.54 -3.59 20.10
N ILE A 41 33.10 -4.71 20.57
CA ILE A 41 32.73 -6.05 20.11
C ILE A 41 31.29 -6.38 20.55
N ALA A 42 30.91 -6.07 21.79
CA ALA A 42 29.54 -6.30 22.27
C ALA A 42 28.52 -5.47 21.48
N VAL A 43 28.81 -4.19 21.21
CA VAL A 43 27.99 -3.34 20.34
C VAL A 43 27.93 -3.89 18.91
N ARG A 44 29.08 -4.32 18.36
CA ARG A 44 29.16 -4.94 17.03
C ARG A 44 28.31 -6.20 16.91
N TRP A 45 28.26 -7.03 17.95
CA TRP A 45 27.43 -8.23 18.00
C TRP A 45 25.96 -7.88 18.21
N ALA A 46 25.64 -6.94 19.10
CA ALA A 46 24.26 -6.46 19.31
C ALA A 46 23.65 -5.82 18.05
N LEU A 47 24.44 -5.08 17.27
CA LEU A 47 24.02 -4.55 15.96
C LEU A 47 23.94 -5.62 14.86
N ARG A 48 24.59 -6.77 15.05
CA ARG A 48 24.57 -7.89 14.10
C ARG A 48 23.46 -8.90 14.41
N ASP A 49 23.00 -8.92 15.66
CA ASP A 49 21.87 -9.69 16.19
C ASP A 49 20.52 -8.95 16.05
N ASP A 50 20.45 -7.85 15.31
CA ASP A 50 19.18 -7.37 14.76
C ASP A 50 18.68 -8.49 13.84
N PRO A 51 17.54 -9.16 14.06
CA PRO A 51 17.05 -10.20 13.15
C PRO A 51 16.39 -9.52 11.94
N PRO A 52 17.08 -9.29 10.80
CA PRO A 52 16.56 -8.41 9.75
C PRO A 52 15.92 -9.23 8.62
N THR A 53 15.77 -10.55 8.79
CA THR A 53 15.35 -11.45 7.71
C THR A 53 13.84 -11.66 7.73
N ASP A 54 13.20 -11.71 8.90
CA ASP A 54 11.75 -11.91 8.99
C ASP A 54 10.98 -10.63 8.62
N GLU A 55 11.24 -9.48 9.23
CA GLU A 55 10.44 -8.27 8.96
C GLU A 55 10.51 -7.80 7.50
N ARG A 56 11.69 -7.92 6.88
CA ARG A 56 11.89 -7.53 5.48
C ARG A 56 11.25 -8.52 4.50
N SER A 57 11.24 -9.81 4.83
CA SER A 57 10.51 -10.84 4.09
C SER A 57 9.01 -10.65 4.23
N THR A 58 8.53 -10.32 5.43
CA THR A 58 7.11 -10.08 5.73
C THR A 58 6.61 -8.85 4.95
N ALA A 59 7.31 -7.72 5.02
CA ALA A 59 6.95 -6.52 4.27
C ALA A 59 6.95 -6.73 2.74
N ALA A 60 7.91 -7.50 2.21
CA ALA A 60 7.95 -7.85 0.80
C ALA A 60 6.80 -8.78 0.39
N GLN A 61 6.45 -9.73 1.26
CA GLN A 61 5.34 -10.65 1.04
C GLN A 61 3.99 -9.93 1.14
N ASP A 62 3.82 -9.03 2.10
CA ASP A 62 2.64 -8.16 2.22
C ASP A 62 2.48 -7.28 0.97
N ALA A 63 3.56 -6.69 0.46
CA ALA A 63 3.52 -5.90 -0.77
C ALA A 63 3.15 -6.76 -1.99
N ALA A 64 3.66 -7.99 -2.08
CA ALA A 64 3.32 -8.93 -3.15
C ALA A 64 1.85 -9.37 -3.07
N GLU A 65 1.32 -9.61 -1.87
CA GLU A 65 -0.08 -9.95 -1.64
C GLU A 65 -1.02 -8.79 -1.98
N LEU A 66 -0.66 -7.55 -1.61
CA LEU A 66 -1.41 -6.35 -1.99
C LEU A 66 -1.44 -6.16 -3.51
N LEU A 67 -0.31 -6.35 -4.18
CA LEU A 67 -0.23 -6.27 -5.64
C LEU A 67 -1.07 -7.35 -6.31
N ALA A 68 -0.99 -8.59 -5.85
CA ALA A 68 -1.78 -9.70 -6.38
C ALA A 68 -3.28 -9.45 -6.21
N ARG A 69 -3.69 -8.95 -5.04
CA ARG A 69 -5.08 -8.55 -4.77
C ARG A 69 -5.52 -7.45 -5.73
N TRP A 70 -4.75 -6.38 -5.85
CA TRP A 70 -5.06 -5.28 -6.77
C TRP A 70 -5.16 -5.75 -8.23
N GLN A 71 -4.26 -6.64 -8.68
CA GLN A 71 -4.32 -7.23 -10.02
C GLN A 71 -5.61 -8.06 -10.21
N SER A 72 -5.95 -8.93 -9.26
CA SER A 72 -7.18 -9.72 -9.33
C SER A 72 -8.44 -8.86 -9.36
N GLU A 73 -8.50 -7.81 -8.53
CA GLU A 73 -9.61 -6.86 -8.52
C GLU A 73 -9.72 -6.09 -9.84
N THR A 74 -8.58 -5.69 -10.41
CA THR A 74 -8.51 -4.99 -11.70
C THR A 74 -8.94 -5.89 -12.85
N GLU A 75 -8.49 -7.14 -12.88
CA GLU A 75 -8.88 -8.13 -13.88
C GLU A 75 -10.40 -8.39 -13.85
N ILE A 76 -10.97 -8.49 -12.65
CA ILE A 76 -12.43 -8.60 -12.47
C ILE A 76 -13.15 -7.36 -13.00
N LEU A 77 -12.62 -6.16 -12.78
CA LEU A 77 -13.20 -4.93 -13.31
C LEU A 77 -13.12 -4.86 -14.84
N ILE A 78 -11.98 -5.24 -15.43
CA ILE A 78 -11.76 -5.27 -16.88
C ILE A 78 -12.69 -6.30 -17.53
N SER A 79 -12.73 -7.53 -17.00
CA SER A 79 -13.61 -8.59 -17.48
C SER A 79 -15.09 -8.16 -17.47
N ARG A 80 -15.51 -7.40 -16.44
CA ARG A 80 -16.87 -6.85 -16.38
C ARG A 80 -17.11 -5.73 -17.39
N ALA A 81 -16.10 -4.91 -17.68
CA ALA A 81 -16.20 -3.85 -18.69
C ALA A 81 -16.37 -4.40 -20.11
N ASP A 82 -15.72 -5.54 -20.40
CA ASP A 82 -15.79 -6.25 -21.68
C ASP A 82 -16.97 -7.24 -21.77
N SER A 83 -17.77 -7.37 -20.71
CA SER A 83 -18.92 -8.27 -20.66
C SER A 83 -20.19 -7.64 -21.24
N THR A 84 -21.35 -7.91 -20.66
CA THR A 84 -22.64 -7.42 -21.17
C THR A 84 -22.98 -6.04 -20.62
N ARG A 85 -23.88 -5.35 -21.31
CA ARG A 85 -24.47 -4.09 -20.86
C ARG A 85 -25.10 -4.21 -19.47
N SER A 86 -25.75 -5.34 -19.16
CA SER A 86 -26.30 -5.59 -17.82
C SER A 86 -25.25 -5.55 -16.71
N GLN A 87 -24.07 -6.14 -16.95
CA GLN A 87 -22.97 -6.12 -15.98
C GLN A 87 -22.37 -4.72 -15.78
N TRP A 88 -22.29 -3.94 -16.88
CA TRP A 88 -21.90 -2.54 -16.83
C TRP A 88 -22.86 -1.72 -15.95
N ASP A 89 -24.17 -1.84 -16.22
CA ASP A 89 -25.22 -1.09 -15.52
C ASP A 89 -25.28 -1.44 -14.03
N ARG A 90 -25.00 -2.70 -13.67
CA ARG A 90 -25.03 -3.17 -12.27
C ARG A 90 -23.82 -2.76 -11.44
N HIS A 91 -22.61 -2.76 -12.04
CA HIS A 91 -21.37 -2.61 -11.28
C HIS A 91 -20.55 -1.36 -11.64
N LEU A 92 -20.47 -0.97 -12.91
CA LEU A 92 -19.60 0.12 -13.36
C LEU A 92 -20.32 1.46 -13.35
N ARG A 93 -21.53 1.54 -13.89
CA ARG A 93 -22.30 2.79 -13.95
C ARG A 93 -22.53 3.44 -12.57
N PRO A 94 -22.94 2.72 -11.51
CA PRO A 94 -23.11 3.34 -10.19
C PRO A 94 -21.79 3.85 -9.61
N ARG A 95 -20.67 3.21 -9.94
CA ARG A 95 -19.35 3.66 -9.50
C ARG A 95 -18.95 4.93 -10.24
N LEU A 96 -19.04 4.94 -11.57
CA LEU A 96 -18.72 6.11 -12.40
C LEU A 96 -19.57 7.33 -12.05
N ALA A 97 -20.87 7.15 -11.82
CA ALA A 97 -21.75 8.25 -11.41
C ALA A 97 -21.36 8.85 -10.04
N ARG A 98 -20.90 8.01 -9.10
CA ARG A 98 -20.40 8.49 -7.79
C ARG A 98 -19.08 9.23 -7.92
N GLU A 99 -18.12 8.70 -8.70
CA GLU A 99 -16.84 9.35 -8.95
C GLU A 99 -17.04 10.70 -9.65
N PHE A 100 -17.88 10.75 -10.68
CA PHE A 100 -18.22 11.99 -11.37
C PHE A 100 -18.88 13.01 -10.41
N ALA A 101 -19.82 12.58 -9.58
CA ALA A 101 -20.45 13.44 -8.57
C ALA A 101 -19.43 13.96 -7.54
N ALA A 102 -18.46 13.14 -7.15
CA ALA A 102 -17.40 13.52 -6.23
C ALA A 102 -16.44 14.54 -6.88
N ALA A 103 -16.03 14.31 -8.13
CA ALA A 103 -15.11 15.19 -8.86
C ALA A 103 -15.73 16.55 -9.21
N THR A 104 -17.00 16.57 -9.62
CA THR A 104 -17.70 17.82 -10.01
C THR A 104 -18.38 18.57 -8.86
N GLY A 105 -18.46 17.95 -7.68
CA GLY A 105 -19.21 18.48 -6.53
C GLY A 105 -20.73 18.56 -6.75
N GLN A 106 -21.25 18.05 -7.87
CA GLN A 106 -22.67 18.10 -8.20
C GLN A 106 -23.41 16.89 -7.62
N ARG A 107 -24.47 17.17 -6.87
CA ARG A 107 -25.25 16.12 -6.19
C ARG A 107 -26.32 15.54 -7.11
N LEU A 108 -26.29 14.23 -7.29
CA LEU A 108 -27.30 13.48 -8.05
C LEU A 108 -28.74 13.65 -7.52
N VAL A 109 -28.91 13.85 -6.21
CA VAL A 109 -30.22 13.88 -5.52
C VAL A 109 -30.92 15.25 -5.59
N GLY A 110 -30.25 16.30 -6.08
CA GLY A 110 -30.81 17.66 -6.11
C GLY A 110 -31.35 18.07 -7.49
N ASP A 111 -30.48 18.09 -8.50
CA ASP A 111 -30.83 18.56 -9.83
C ASP A 111 -30.30 17.57 -10.89
N ARG A 112 -31.14 16.60 -11.22
CA ARG A 112 -30.83 15.59 -12.26
C ARG A 112 -30.61 16.23 -13.62
N SER A 113 -31.24 17.37 -13.91
CA SER A 113 -31.11 18.06 -15.19
C SER A 113 -29.75 18.75 -15.32
N ALA A 114 -29.31 19.44 -14.26
CA ALA A 114 -27.99 20.06 -14.19
C ALA A 114 -26.88 19.01 -14.16
N PHE A 115 -27.06 17.90 -13.42
CA PHE A 115 -26.13 16.78 -13.40
C PHE A 115 -25.96 16.16 -14.80
N GLY A 116 -27.08 15.95 -15.52
CA GLY A 116 -27.06 15.46 -16.90
C GLY A 116 -26.44 16.44 -17.89
N ALA A 117 -26.67 17.75 -17.71
CA ALA A 117 -26.07 18.79 -18.55
C ALA A 117 -24.56 18.87 -18.35
N ALA A 118 -24.08 18.89 -17.10
CA ALA A 118 -22.66 18.88 -16.78
C ALA A 118 -21.97 17.62 -17.30
N GLY A 119 -22.64 16.47 -17.15
CA GLY A 119 -22.20 15.20 -17.70
C GLY A 119 -22.01 15.22 -19.22
N ARG A 120 -23.02 15.72 -19.96
CA ARG A 120 -22.92 15.88 -21.42
C ARG A 120 -21.84 16.90 -21.82
N MET A 121 -21.63 17.96 -21.05
CA MET A 121 -20.57 18.93 -21.33
C MET A 121 -19.17 18.33 -21.20
N LEU A 122 -18.95 17.45 -20.21
CA LEU A 122 -17.64 16.82 -19.98
C LEU A 122 -17.38 15.62 -20.90
N PHE A 123 -18.36 14.73 -21.00
CA PHE A 123 -18.20 13.44 -21.68
C PHE A 123 -18.72 13.45 -23.12
N GLY A 124 -19.62 14.37 -23.46
CA GLY A 124 -20.39 14.33 -24.70
C GLY A 124 -21.46 13.23 -24.67
N ASP A 125 -22.39 13.27 -25.63
CA ASP A 125 -23.56 12.37 -25.64
C ASP A 125 -23.19 10.88 -25.77
N ARG A 126 -22.11 10.58 -26.50
CA ARG A 126 -21.66 9.20 -26.75
C ARG A 126 -21.13 8.48 -25.51
N LEU A 127 -20.44 9.19 -24.62
CA LEU A 127 -19.88 8.62 -23.39
C LEU A 127 -20.87 8.79 -22.22
N TRP A 128 -21.63 9.88 -22.20
CA TRP A 128 -22.57 10.17 -21.13
C TRP A 128 -23.62 9.07 -20.95
N GLN A 129 -24.09 8.45 -22.05
CA GLN A 129 -25.04 7.34 -21.98
C GLN A 129 -24.57 6.16 -21.11
N TRP A 130 -23.26 5.99 -20.92
CA TRP A 130 -22.68 4.91 -20.13
C TRP A 130 -22.47 5.29 -18.65
N VAL A 131 -22.38 6.58 -18.36
CA VAL A 131 -22.22 7.14 -17.01
C VAL A 131 -23.57 7.51 -16.37
N ASP A 132 -24.55 7.92 -17.18
CA ASP A 132 -25.85 8.43 -16.71
C ASP A 132 -26.59 7.37 -15.87
N PRO A 133 -26.79 7.60 -14.57
CA PRO A 133 -27.46 6.64 -13.69
C PRO A 133 -28.91 6.37 -14.08
N ASN A 134 -29.54 7.25 -14.88
CA ASN A 134 -30.93 7.08 -15.31
C ASN A 134 -31.08 6.27 -16.60
N ASN A 135 -29.98 5.98 -17.31
CA ASN A 135 -30.02 5.30 -18.62
C ASN A 135 -30.01 3.75 -18.51
N VAL A 136 -30.62 3.20 -17.45
CA VAL A 136 -30.68 1.74 -17.21
C VAL A 136 -31.93 1.20 -17.87
N THR A 137 -31.81 0.15 -18.70
CA THR A 137 -32.96 -0.46 -19.36
C THR A 137 -32.76 -1.97 -19.51
N SER A 138 -33.63 -2.76 -18.87
CA SER A 138 -33.58 -4.23 -18.88
C SER A 138 -33.87 -4.87 -20.24
N ALA A 139 -34.35 -4.10 -21.21
CA ALA A 139 -34.66 -4.60 -22.56
C ALA A 139 -33.41 -5.00 -23.37
N HIS A 140 -32.22 -4.58 -22.93
CA HIS A 140 -30.96 -4.74 -23.68
C HIS A 140 -29.87 -5.41 -22.84
N ASP A 141 -30.27 -6.25 -21.88
CA ASP A 141 -29.34 -6.85 -20.91
C ASP A 141 -28.28 -7.76 -21.56
N ASP A 142 -28.63 -8.40 -22.68
CA ASP A 142 -27.75 -9.28 -23.46
C ASP A 142 -26.91 -8.54 -24.52
N GLU A 143 -27.07 -7.23 -24.68
CA GLU A 143 -26.23 -6.47 -25.60
C GLU A 143 -24.77 -6.46 -25.11
N PRO A 144 -23.81 -6.46 -26.05
CA PRO A 144 -22.42 -6.25 -25.70
C PRO A 144 -22.26 -4.92 -24.96
N GLY A 145 -21.48 -4.93 -23.88
CA GLY A 145 -21.15 -3.72 -23.15
C GLY A 145 -20.30 -2.75 -24.00
N PRO A 146 -20.08 -1.53 -23.52
CA PRO A 146 -19.31 -0.52 -24.26
C PRO A 146 -17.83 -0.87 -24.42
N GLY A 147 -17.34 -1.87 -23.66
CA GLY A 147 -15.97 -2.36 -23.73
C GLY A 147 -14.95 -1.47 -23.02
N ARG A 148 -13.74 -2.01 -22.86
CA ARG A 148 -12.64 -1.36 -22.15
C ARG A 148 -12.22 0.00 -22.72
N ALA A 149 -12.33 0.20 -24.04
CA ALA A 149 -11.89 1.44 -24.68
C ALA A 149 -12.73 2.63 -24.22
N VAL A 150 -14.05 2.44 -24.12
CA VAL A 150 -14.99 3.44 -23.62
C VAL A 150 -14.78 3.71 -22.13
N LEU A 151 -14.55 2.66 -21.32
CA LEU A 151 -14.19 2.84 -19.91
C LEU A 151 -12.93 3.68 -19.74
N GLY A 152 -11.88 3.38 -20.51
CA GLY A 152 -10.64 4.13 -20.49
C GLY A 152 -10.83 5.60 -20.84
N GLU A 153 -11.63 5.90 -21.86
CA GLU A 153 -11.91 7.29 -22.25
C GLU A 153 -12.70 8.06 -21.17
N ILE A 154 -13.67 7.42 -20.52
CA ILE A 154 -14.42 8.01 -19.40
C ILE A 154 -13.49 8.31 -18.23
N LEU A 155 -12.64 7.36 -17.85
CA LEU A 155 -11.71 7.51 -16.74
C LEU A 155 -10.67 8.60 -17.04
N GLN A 156 -10.13 8.65 -18.26
CA GLN A 156 -9.18 9.68 -18.67
C GLN A 156 -9.78 11.09 -18.57
N ARG A 157 -11.04 11.28 -18.93
CA ARG A 157 -11.71 12.58 -18.79
C ARG A 157 -12.03 12.94 -17.34
N LEU A 158 -12.32 11.94 -16.51
CA LEU A 158 -12.49 12.14 -15.06
C LEU A 158 -11.19 12.56 -14.39
N GLU A 159 -10.04 12.04 -14.84
CA GLU A 159 -8.72 12.41 -14.32
C GLU A 159 -8.28 13.83 -14.74
N GLN A 160 -8.82 14.36 -15.83
CA GLN A 160 -8.50 15.69 -16.36
C GLN A 160 -9.33 16.82 -15.73
N LEU A 161 -10.26 16.50 -14.83
CA LEU A 161 -11.04 17.46 -14.05
C LEU A 161 -10.25 17.97 -12.83
#